data_AF-A0AA36JMT3-F1
#
_entry.id   AF-A0AA36JMT3-F1
#
_cell.length_a   1.000
_cell.length_b   1.000
_cell.length_c   1.000
_cell.angle_alpha   90.00
_cell.angle_beta   90.00
_cell.angle_gamma   90.00
#
_symmetry.space_group_name_H-M   'P 1'
#
loop_
_entity.id
_entity.type
_entity.pdbx_description
1 polymer ?
#
loop_
_entity_poly.entity_id
_entity_poly.type
_entity_poly.pdbx_seq_one_letter_code
_entity_poly.pdbx_strand_id
1 'polypeptide(L)'
;MEASVTLAGLDGAEIRIRVSGCTLGRELLRLARSQLPQKPGCALRLSLCGVELWPDESLEAQGVQAETGTVISYAYSRVCLLKAWNALKGHARDAEQALEGTTKLCFHNPINSLLGVTLPSTLKSLTFGDEFDQRLQEITLPGSLQNLTFGHDFNQSLQGVTLPGSLLHLTFGEWFCQSLEGVTLPSSLQNLTFGHGWNRSMLGVTLPDSLQILTFGDNFNQRLQGVKLPGSLQSLTFGDDFDQSLQGITLPSSLQRLTFGDNFDQDLLGVTLPESLQSLTFGECFGQCLQGVALPSSLQSISFGHSWNHSLLGVTWPSSLRILTFGHCFKQSTQTRLFGLDFDQKLQGVTLPSTLKSLTFGDEFDQRLQEITLPGSLQNLTFGHDFNQSLQGVTLPGSLLHLTFGEWFCQSLEGVTLPSSLQNLTFGHGWNRSMLGVTLPDSLQILTFGDNFNQRLQGVKLPGSLQSLTFGHDFDQICRESLCQAACKG
;
A
#
# COMPACT_ATOMS: atom_id res chain seq x y z
N MET A 1 56.26 19.01 16.43
CA MET A 1 56.13 19.94 15.29
C MET A 1 54.72 19.82 14.76
N GLU A 2 53.96 20.92 14.68
CA GLU A 2 52.65 20.95 14.04
C GLU A 2 52.85 20.90 12.51
N ALA A 3 52.21 19.96 11.84
CA ALA A 3 52.17 19.85 10.39
C ALA A 3 50.81 20.35 9.86
N SER A 4 50.78 20.88 8.64
CA SER A 4 49.53 21.20 7.94
C SER A 4 49.36 20.30 6.73
N VAL A 5 48.26 19.55 6.69
CA VAL A 5 47.85 18.73 5.54
C VAL A 5 46.75 19.44 4.79
N THR A 6 46.84 19.46 3.46
CA THR A 6 45.77 19.97 2.58
C THR A 6 44.98 18.79 2.04
N LEU A 7 43.68 18.73 2.31
CA LEU A 7 42.76 17.79 1.70
C LEU A 7 42.19 18.40 0.43
N ALA A 8 42.37 17.76 -0.73
CA ALA A 8 41.89 18.25 -2.02
C ALA A 8 40.93 17.25 -2.67
N GLY A 9 39.76 17.74 -3.11
CA GLY A 9 38.72 16.96 -3.75
C GLY A 9 38.70 17.15 -5.27
N LEU A 10 38.10 16.19 -5.98
CA LEU A 10 37.85 16.31 -7.43
C LEU A 10 36.82 17.40 -7.79
N ASP A 11 36.12 17.94 -6.80
CA ASP A 11 35.21 19.08 -6.91
C ASP A 11 35.91 20.44 -6.80
N GLY A 12 37.25 20.44 -6.66
CA GLY A 12 38.06 21.65 -6.53
C GLY A 12 38.01 22.28 -5.13
N ALA A 13 37.34 21.66 -4.17
CA ALA A 13 37.35 22.12 -2.78
C ALA A 13 38.62 21.65 -2.05
N GLU A 14 39.26 22.58 -1.34
CA GLU A 14 40.46 22.35 -0.54
C GLU A 14 40.22 22.74 0.92
N ILE A 15 40.62 21.87 1.85
CA ILE A 15 40.55 22.13 3.29
C ILE A 15 41.92 21.89 3.91
N ARG A 16 42.37 22.78 4.79
CA ARG A 16 43.63 22.63 5.52
C ARG A 16 43.38 22.20 6.95
N ILE A 17 43.98 21.09 7.35
CA ILE A 17 43.87 20.53 8.70
C ILE A 17 45.25 20.53 9.35
N ARG A 18 45.34 21.03 10.58
CA ARG A 18 46.55 20.94 11.41
C ARG A 18 46.56 19.61 12.13
N VAL A 19 47.64 18.86 11.94
CA VAL A 19 47.85 17.52 12.52
C VAL A 19 49.31 17.36 12.93
N SER A 20 49.59 16.44 13.85
CA SER A 20 50.97 16.02 14.16
C SER A 20 51.38 14.83 13.29
N GLY A 21 52.68 14.57 13.10
CA GLY A 21 53.15 13.36 12.38
C GLY A 21 52.69 12.04 13.01
N CYS A 22 52.44 12.06 14.33
CA CYS A 22 51.92 10.91 15.09
C CYS A 22 50.41 10.70 14.96
N THR A 23 49.68 11.60 14.29
CA THR A 23 48.23 11.48 14.09
C THR A 23 47.94 10.20 13.32
N LEU A 24 46.94 9.43 13.72
CA LEU A 24 46.56 8.21 12.99
C LEU A 24 45.70 8.54 11.77
N GLY A 25 45.71 7.67 10.75
CA GLY A 25 44.83 7.80 9.59
C GLY A 25 43.35 7.97 9.98
N ARG A 26 42.89 7.22 11.00
CA ARG A 26 41.52 7.34 11.54
C ARG A 26 41.21 8.71 12.16
N GLU A 27 42.19 9.35 12.78
CA GLU A 27 42.03 10.65 13.42
C GLU A 27 41.96 11.76 12.36
N LEU A 28 42.82 11.69 11.34
CA LEU A 28 42.74 12.60 10.21
C LEU A 28 41.39 12.47 9.49
N LEU A 29 40.91 11.25 9.28
CA LEU A 29 39.59 11.01 8.70
C LEU A 29 38.46 11.62 9.54
N ARG A 30 38.53 11.50 10.87
CA ARG A 30 37.56 12.14 11.80
C ARG A 30 37.59 13.67 11.69
N LEU A 31 38.78 14.26 11.60
CA LEU A 31 38.95 15.70 11.39
C LEU A 31 38.39 16.14 10.03
N ALA A 32 38.67 15.38 8.97
CA ALA A 32 38.16 15.64 7.62
C ALA A 32 36.62 15.63 7.60
N ARG A 33 35.99 14.65 8.24
CA ARG A 33 34.52 14.53 8.35
C ARG A 33 33.86 15.72 9.06
N SER A 34 34.56 16.35 10.01
CA SER A 34 34.03 17.52 10.71
C SER A 34 33.99 18.78 9.84
N GLN A 35 34.73 18.80 8.73
CA GLN A 35 34.87 19.98 7.86
C GLN A 35 34.33 19.74 6.44
N LEU A 36 34.20 18.49 6.00
CA LEU A 36 33.67 18.12 4.69
C LEU A 36 32.18 17.73 4.74
N PRO A 37 31.40 17.99 3.67
CA PRO A 37 29.97 17.68 3.64
C PRO A 37 29.71 16.17 3.61
N GLN A 38 28.90 15.65 4.53
CA GLN A 38 28.49 14.25 4.48
C GLN A 38 27.65 13.95 3.23
N LYS A 39 27.99 12.90 2.48
CA LYS A 39 27.22 12.44 1.31
C LYS A 39 26.47 11.15 1.65
N PRO A 40 25.12 11.18 1.74
CA PRO A 40 24.31 9.99 1.99
C PRO A 40 24.62 8.88 0.96
N GLY A 41 24.82 7.65 1.44
CA GLY A 41 25.17 6.50 0.60
C GLY A 41 26.65 6.39 0.22
N CYS A 42 27.49 7.32 0.69
CA CYS A 42 28.93 7.34 0.41
C CYS A 42 29.79 7.48 1.67
N ALA A 43 30.90 6.76 1.71
CA ALA A 43 31.95 6.90 2.72
C ALA A 43 33.09 7.78 2.18
N LEU A 44 33.64 8.63 3.03
CA LEU A 44 34.82 9.45 2.73
C LEU A 44 36.07 8.56 2.73
N ARG A 45 36.87 8.68 1.67
CA ARG A 45 38.15 7.98 1.51
C ARG A 45 39.24 9.02 1.36
N LEU A 46 40.33 8.85 2.11
CA LEU A 46 41.53 9.67 2.01
C LEU A 46 42.62 8.83 1.34
N SER A 47 43.27 9.39 0.33
CA SER A 47 44.37 8.73 -0.37
C SER A 47 45.57 9.64 -0.54
N LEU A 48 46.75 9.06 -0.34
CA LEU A 48 48.04 9.69 -0.63
C LEU A 48 48.64 8.98 -1.85
N CYS A 49 48.94 9.73 -2.91
CA CYS A 49 49.51 9.18 -4.15
C CYS A 49 48.71 7.99 -4.74
N GLY A 50 47.39 7.99 -4.59
CA GLY A 50 46.51 6.92 -5.10
C GLY A 50 46.39 5.69 -4.19
N VAL A 51 47.05 5.67 -3.03
CA VAL A 51 46.93 4.62 -2.01
C VAL A 51 46.05 5.12 -0.87
N GLU A 52 45.06 4.32 -0.48
CA GLU A 52 44.18 4.66 0.64
C GLU A 52 44.95 4.65 1.97
N LEU A 53 44.71 5.65 2.81
CA LEU A 53 45.34 5.71 4.13
C LEU A 53 44.82 4.59 5.04
N TRP A 54 45.75 3.92 5.71
CA TRP A 54 45.49 2.93 6.72
C TRP A 54 45.00 3.61 8.02
N PRO A 55 43.85 3.19 8.58
CA PRO A 55 43.28 3.81 9.77
C PRO A 55 44.19 3.75 11.01
N ASP A 56 44.94 2.67 11.18
CA ASP A 56 45.74 2.35 12.37
C ASP A 56 47.22 2.73 12.29
N GLU A 57 47.67 3.27 11.17
CA GLU A 57 49.06 3.71 11.03
C GLU A 57 49.15 5.23 11.20
N SER A 58 50.25 5.70 11.78
CA SER A 58 50.53 7.14 11.87
C SER A 58 50.74 7.73 10.48
N LEU A 59 50.35 8.99 10.28
CA LEU A 59 50.53 9.70 9.01
C LEU A 59 52.01 9.70 8.56
N GLU A 60 52.96 9.84 9.48
CA GLU A 60 54.40 9.79 9.17
C GLU A 60 54.84 8.42 8.60
N ALA A 61 54.40 7.32 9.23
CA ALA A 61 54.66 5.96 8.73
C ALA A 61 54.07 5.71 7.34
N GLN A 62 53.01 6.43 6.98
CA GLN A 62 52.34 6.37 5.68
C GLN A 62 52.92 7.38 4.66
N GLY A 63 54.02 8.08 5.00
CA GLY A 63 54.74 8.98 4.09
C GLY A 63 54.25 10.43 4.09
N VAL A 64 53.40 10.84 5.03
CA VAL A 64 53.01 12.26 5.21
C VAL A 64 54.11 12.98 5.97
N GLN A 65 54.85 13.87 5.29
CA GLN A 65 55.93 14.63 5.90
C GLN A 65 55.42 15.91 6.56
N ALA A 66 55.89 16.18 7.78
CA ALA A 66 55.37 17.25 8.62
C ALA A 66 55.71 18.69 8.13
N GLU A 67 56.74 18.83 7.29
CA GLU A 67 57.37 20.12 6.96
C GLU A 67 57.00 20.67 5.57
N THR A 68 56.37 19.86 4.72
CA THR A 68 55.94 20.27 3.37
C THR A 68 54.43 20.07 3.26
N GLY A 69 53.72 21.06 2.70
CA GLY A 69 52.26 21.06 2.59
C GLY A 69 51.73 19.87 1.78
N THR A 70 51.66 18.71 2.41
CA THR A 70 51.29 17.43 1.79
C THR A 70 49.83 17.53 1.38
N VAL A 71 49.57 17.24 0.11
CA VAL A 71 48.21 17.18 -0.44
C VAL A 71 47.73 15.75 -0.38
N ILE A 72 46.64 15.53 0.35
CA ILE A 72 45.94 14.24 0.43
C ILE A 72 44.65 14.39 -0.38
N SER A 73 44.45 13.49 -1.33
CA SER A 73 43.22 13.48 -2.11
C SER A 73 42.09 12.90 -1.27
N TYR A 74 40.90 13.47 -1.39
CA TYR A 74 39.70 12.85 -0.83
C TYR A 74 38.68 12.55 -1.92
N ALA A 75 37.94 11.45 -1.74
CA ALA A 75 36.87 11.04 -2.62
C ALA A 75 35.72 10.42 -1.82
N TYR A 76 34.52 10.46 -2.40
CA TYR A 76 33.35 9.76 -1.88
C TYR A 76 33.17 8.47 -2.65
N SER A 77 33.20 7.34 -1.94
CA SER A 77 32.97 6.00 -2.50
C SER A 77 31.66 5.43 -1.96
N ARG A 78 30.95 4.61 -2.74
CA ARG A 78 29.72 3.96 -2.23
C ARG A 78 30.03 3.11 -1.01
N VAL A 79 29.12 3.11 -0.03
CA VAL A 79 29.26 2.27 1.16
C VAL A 79 29.36 0.80 0.75
N CYS A 80 30.37 0.11 1.27
CA CYS A 80 30.52 -1.33 1.08
C CYS A 80 29.62 -2.06 2.09
N LEU A 81 28.46 -2.55 1.65
CA LEU A 81 27.47 -3.23 2.48
C LEU A 81 28.06 -4.44 3.24
N LEU A 82 28.97 -5.18 2.62
CA LEU A 82 29.64 -6.32 3.26
C LEU A 82 30.52 -5.87 4.45
N LYS A 83 31.25 -4.75 4.30
CA LYS A 83 32.04 -4.17 5.40
C LYS A 83 31.13 -3.64 6.52
N ALA A 84 30.07 -2.92 6.16
CA ALA A 84 29.06 -2.44 7.10
C ALA A 84 28.42 -3.60 7.89
N TRP A 85 28.08 -4.69 7.22
CA TRP A 85 27.53 -5.89 7.84
C TRP A 85 28.52 -6.60 8.77
N ASN A 86 29.76 -6.78 8.33
CA ASN A 86 30.81 -7.37 9.17
C ASN A 86 31.10 -6.50 10.41
N ALA A 87 31.00 -5.18 10.28
CA ALA A 87 31.08 -4.26 11.41
C ALA A 87 29.96 -4.45 12.43
N LEU A 88 28.72 -4.60 11.97
CA LEU A 88 27.56 -4.82 12.85
C LEU A 88 27.62 -6.17 13.58
N LYS A 89 28.30 -7.17 13.00
CA LYS A 89 28.55 -8.47 13.64
C LYS A 89 29.75 -8.49 14.60
N GLY A 90 30.39 -7.35 14.85
CA GLY A 90 31.61 -7.28 15.68
C GLY A 90 32.85 -7.89 15.04
N HIS A 91 32.82 -8.21 13.74
CA HIS A 91 33.95 -8.81 13.01
C HIS A 91 34.87 -7.77 12.36
N ALA A 92 34.52 -6.48 12.37
CA ALA A 92 35.37 -5.42 11.82
C ALA A 92 36.09 -4.66 12.93
N ARG A 93 37.42 -4.49 12.79
CA ARG A 93 38.22 -3.61 13.64
C ARG A 93 37.85 -2.12 13.48
N ASP A 94 37.19 -1.76 12.37
CA ASP A 94 36.86 -0.38 11.97
C ASP A 94 35.35 -0.16 11.74
N ALA A 95 34.53 -0.54 12.71
CA ALA A 95 33.07 -0.44 12.59
C ALA A 95 32.58 1.00 12.28
N GLU A 96 33.21 2.01 12.88
CA GLU A 96 32.89 3.43 12.65
C GLU A 96 33.09 3.85 11.18
N GLN A 97 34.15 3.35 10.53
CA GLN A 97 34.42 3.67 9.11
C GLN A 97 33.57 2.83 8.16
N ALA A 98 33.31 1.57 8.52
CA ALA A 98 32.52 0.66 7.70
C ALA A 98 31.05 1.09 7.58
N LEU A 99 30.51 1.76 8.62
CA LEU A 99 29.13 2.24 8.66
C LEU A 99 28.95 3.67 8.14
N GLU A 100 30.03 4.38 7.83
CA GLU A 100 29.98 5.76 7.35
C GLU A 100 29.13 5.89 6.08
N GLY A 101 28.26 6.92 6.04
CA GLY A 101 27.41 7.20 4.91
C GLY A 101 26.24 6.22 4.75
N THR A 102 26.13 5.20 5.61
CA THR A 102 25.02 4.25 5.56
C THR A 102 23.71 4.97 5.87
N THR A 103 22.75 4.85 4.96
CA THR A 103 21.43 5.48 5.08
C THR A 103 20.31 4.50 5.37
N LYS A 104 20.52 3.21 5.10
CA LYS A 104 19.55 2.15 5.35
C LYS A 104 20.25 0.90 5.88
N LEU A 105 19.71 0.34 6.96
CA LEU A 105 20.12 -0.94 7.52
C LEU A 105 18.90 -1.84 7.64
N CYS A 106 18.99 -3.05 7.09
CA CYS A 106 17.96 -4.08 7.20
C CYS A 106 18.60 -5.38 7.68
N PHE A 107 18.20 -5.84 8.85
CA PHE A 107 18.63 -7.12 9.40
C PHE A 107 17.62 -8.19 8.98
N HIS A 108 18.07 -9.28 8.37
CA HIS A 108 17.21 -10.40 7.94
C HIS A 108 17.61 -11.73 8.62
N ASN A 109 18.59 -11.71 9.54
CA ASN A 109 19.26 -12.87 10.15
C ASN A 109 20.01 -12.38 11.42
N PRO A 110 20.47 -13.26 12.34
CA PRO A 110 20.28 -13.13 13.79
C PRO A 110 21.27 -12.15 14.44
N ILE A 111 21.25 -10.88 14.02
CA ILE A 111 21.75 -9.81 14.88
C ILE A 111 20.69 -9.62 15.94
N ASN A 112 20.78 -10.48 16.94
CA ASN A 112 19.84 -10.52 18.05
C ASN A 112 20.22 -9.47 19.09
N SER A 113 21.30 -8.69 18.88
CA SER A 113 21.73 -7.60 19.74
C SER A 113 22.38 -6.43 19.00
N LEU A 114 22.03 -5.20 19.41
CA LEU A 114 22.75 -3.98 19.06
C LEU A 114 23.55 -3.41 20.24
N LEU A 115 23.75 -4.18 21.32
CA LEU A 115 24.50 -3.71 22.48
C LEU A 115 25.95 -3.39 22.06
N GLY A 116 26.40 -2.16 22.33
CA GLY A 116 27.74 -1.70 21.94
C GLY A 116 27.90 -1.36 20.46
N VAL A 117 26.82 -1.40 19.66
CA VAL A 117 26.83 -0.97 18.26
C VAL A 117 26.46 0.52 18.16
N THR A 118 27.40 1.33 17.68
CA THR A 118 27.13 2.73 17.33
C THR A 118 26.49 2.81 15.95
N LEU A 119 25.21 3.20 15.89
CA LEU A 119 24.51 3.42 14.63
C LEU A 119 25.05 4.67 13.91
N PRO A 120 25.16 4.66 12.56
CA PRO A 120 25.70 5.79 11.82
C PRO A 120 24.76 7.00 11.87
N SER A 121 25.31 8.19 12.04
CA SER A 121 24.54 9.44 12.13
C SER A 121 23.78 9.80 10.86
N THR A 122 24.10 9.16 9.71
CA THR A 122 23.43 9.33 8.42
C THR A 122 22.24 8.39 8.21
N LEU A 123 21.96 7.49 9.15
CA LEU A 123 20.96 6.44 9.01
C LEU A 123 19.55 7.02 8.97
N LYS A 124 18.85 6.82 7.85
CA LYS A 124 17.46 7.26 7.64
C LYS A 124 16.44 6.13 7.83
N SER A 125 16.85 4.88 7.66
CA SER A 125 15.95 3.73 7.77
C SER A 125 16.63 2.57 8.48
N LEU A 126 15.93 2.03 9.48
CA LEU A 126 16.36 0.90 10.28
C LEU A 126 15.23 -0.14 10.31
N THR A 127 15.49 -1.32 9.77
CA THR A 127 14.60 -2.48 9.83
C THR A 127 15.29 -3.59 10.61
N PHE A 128 14.69 -3.98 11.72
CA PHE A 128 15.10 -5.14 12.49
C PHE A 128 14.63 -6.44 11.84
N GLY A 129 15.39 -7.50 12.08
CA GLY A 129 15.04 -8.84 11.61
C GLY A 129 14.02 -9.50 12.53
N ASP A 130 13.46 -10.60 12.06
CA ASP A 130 12.31 -11.25 12.68
C ASP A 130 12.56 -11.64 14.14
N GLU A 131 13.75 -12.14 14.49
CA GLU A 131 14.11 -12.58 15.85
C GLU A 131 14.53 -11.45 16.81
N PHE A 132 14.50 -10.18 16.39
CA PHE A 132 14.96 -9.08 17.24
C PHE A 132 13.95 -8.74 18.35
N ASP A 133 14.27 -9.06 19.60
CA ASP A 133 13.44 -8.77 20.78
C ASP A 133 14.24 -8.11 21.94
N GLN A 134 15.18 -7.22 21.62
CA GLN A 134 15.98 -6.53 22.65
C GLN A 134 15.40 -5.18 23.05
N ARG A 135 15.60 -4.82 24.33
CA ARG A 135 15.21 -3.51 24.87
C ARG A 135 16.00 -2.41 24.20
N LEU A 136 15.30 -1.37 23.75
CA LEU A 136 15.92 -0.22 23.08
C LEU A 136 16.49 0.84 24.04
N GLN A 137 16.28 0.72 25.35
CA GLN A 137 16.71 1.75 26.32
C GLN A 137 18.22 2.02 26.28
N GLU A 138 19.02 1.01 25.94
CA GLU A 138 20.49 1.10 25.86
C GLU A 138 20.99 1.41 24.43
N ILE A 139 20.09 1.59 23.46
CA ILE A 139 20.42 1.83 22.06
C ILE A 139 20.16 3.30 21.72
N THR A 140 21.20 4.01 21.31
CA THR A 140 21.07 5.39 20.83
C THR A 140 20.64 5.39 19.37
N LEU A 141 19.37 5.71 19.12
CA LEU A 141 18.85 5.90 17.76
C LEU A 141 19.38 7.22 17.17
N PRO A 142 19.89 7.23 15.93
CA PRO A 142 20.45 8.43 15.34
C PRO A 142 19.37 9.47 15.03
N GLY A 143 19.67 10.75 15.27
CA GLY A 143 18.73 11.86 15.08
C GLY A 143 18.35 12.16 13.62
N SER A 144 18.86 11.41 12.64
CA SER A 144 18.47 11.48 11.23
C SER A 144 17.51 10.35 10.81
N LEU A 145 17.17 9.44 11.73
CA LEU A 145 16.33 8.28 11.46
C LEU A 145 14.90 8.71 11.16
N GLN A 146 14.39 8.29 10.00
CA GLN A 146 13.06 8.62 9.51
C GLN A 146 12.12 7.40 9.51
N ASN A 147 12.66 6.19 9.37
CA ASN A 147 11.89 4.94 9.33
C ASN A 147 12.46 3.96 10.37
N LEU A 148 11.58 3.46 11.23
CA LEU A 148 11.89 2.41 12.19
C LEU A 148 10.87 1.28 12.03
N THR A 149 11.36 0.09 11.67
CA THR A 149 10.53 -1.10 11.47
C THR A 149 11.08 -2.23 12.34
N PHE A 150 10.22 -2.80 13.17
CA PHE A 150 10.54 -3.99 13.95
C PHE A 150 10.17 -5.26 13.20
N GLY A 151 10.96 -6.32 13.41
CA GLY A 151 10.66 -7.65 12.90
C GLY A 151 9.61 -8.36 13.74
N HIS A 152 9.16 -9.50 13.25
CA HIS A 152 8.07 -10.33 13.77
C HIS A 152 8.04 -10.47 15.31
N ASP A 153 9.14 -10.88 15.96
CA ASP A 153 9.17 -11.26 17.38
C ASP A 153 9.29 -10.09 18.36
N PHE A 154 9.51 -8.85 17.89
CA PHE A 154 9.75 -7.72 18.77
C PHE A 154 8.56 -7.43 19.69
N ASN A 155 8.77 -7.55 21.00
CA ASN A 155 7.74 -7.37 22.01
C ASN A 155 8.27 -6.66 23.28
N GLN A 156 9.29 -5.81 23.14
CA GLN A 156 9.80 -4.99 24.24
C GLN A 156 9.07 -3.65 24.37
N SER A 157 8.90 -3.18 25.60
CA SER A 157 8.29 -1.87 25.87
C SER A 157 9.16 -0.73 25.35
N LEU A 158 8.53 0.31 24.80
CA LEU A 158 9.19 1.55 24.42
C LEU A 158 9.18 2.61 25.54
N GLN A 159 8.69 2.28 26.74
CA GLN A 159 8.70 3.22 27.86
C GLN A 159 10.14 3.61 28.21
N GLY A 160 10.41 4.92 28.26
CA GLY A 160 11.75 5.46 28.52
C GLY A 160 12.71 5.42 27.32
N VAL A 161 12.29 4.90 26.16
CA VAL A 161 13.07 4.95 24.93
C VAL A 161 12.94 6.34 24.30
N THR A 162 14.07 6.96 23.96
CA THR A 162 14.08 8.25 23.25
C THR A 162 14.01 8.00 21.74
N LEU A 163 12.81 8.14 21.17
CA LEU A 163 12.61 8.11 19.72
C LEU A 163 13.13 9.41 19.08
N PRO A 164 13.83 9.35 17.94
CA PRO A 164 14.40 10.53 17.31
C PRO A 164 13.29 11.46 16.77
N GLY A 165 13.45 12.77 16.97
CA GLY A 165 12.49 13.78 16.52
C GLY A 165 12.38 13.96 14.99
N SER A 166 13.15 13.19 14.21
CA SER A 166 13.06 13.09 12.75
C SER A 166 12.22 11.92 12.27
N LEU A 167 11.74 11.05 13.17
CA LEU A 167 11.07 9.81 12.81
C LEU A 167 9.71 10.11 12.17
N LEU A 168 9.51 9.61 10.95
CA LEU A 168 8.29 9.79 10.15
C LEU A 168 7.42 8.54 10.16
N HIS A 169 8.03 7.36 10.20
CA HIS A 169 7.35 6.08 10.09
C HIS A 169 7.81 5.12 11.20
N LEU A 170 6.84 4.57 11.93
CA LEU A 170 7.04 3.56 12.96
C LEU A 170 6.14 2.35 12.68
N THR A 171 6.76 1.19 12.48
CA THR A 171 6.06 -0.06 12.20
C THR A 171 6.49 -1.12 13.21
N PHE A 172 5.53 -1.69 13.92
CA PHE A 172 5.74 -2.82 14.82
C PHE A 172 5.60 -4.16 14.10
N GLY A 173 6.31 -5.16 14.60
CA GLY A 173 6.21 -6.54 14.12
C GLY A 173 5.00 -7.28 14.70
N GLU A 174 4.76 -8.46 14.15
CA GLU A 174 3.57 -9.30 14.39
C GLU A 174 3.25 -9.51 15.88
N TRP A 175 4.25 -9.80 16.72
CA TRP A 175 4.04 -10.19 18.13
C TRP A 175 4.09 -9.03 19.11
N PHE A 176 4.21 -7.79 18.63
CA PHE A 176 4.23 -6.63 19.51
C PHE A 176 2.90 -6.48 20.26
N CYS A 177 2.92 -6.64 21.59
CA CYS A 177 1.72 -6.56 22.43
C CYS A 177 1.89 -5.65 23.66
N GLN A 178 2.85 -4.71 23.59
CA GLN A 178 3.11 -3.74 24.65
C GLN A 178 2.20 -2.50 24.54
N SER A 179 1.94 -1.87 25.68
CA SER A 179 1.21 -0.59 25.74
C SER A 179 2.11 0.56 25.24
N LEU A 180 1.49 1.57 24.62
CA LEU A 180 2.14 2.85 24.31
C LEU A 180 1.79 3.95 25.34
N GLU A 181 1.09 3.61 26.42
CA GLU A 181 0.83 4.55 27.51
C GLU A 181 2.16 5.03 28.13
N GLY A 182 2.33 6.34 28.23
CA GLY A 182 3.57 6.95 28.71
C GLY A 182 4.76 6.92 27.74
N VAL A 183 4.59 6.43 26.50
CA VAL A 183 5.60 6.52 25.44
C VAL A 183 5.48 7.86 24.73
N THR A 184 6.59 8.60 24.64
CA THR A 184 6.64 9.87 23.91
C THR A 184 6.87 9.59 22.42
N LEU A 185 5.80 9.62 21.62
CA LEU A 185 5.90 9.56 20.17
C LEU A 185 6.46 10.89 19.62
N PRO A 186 7.34 10.86 18.62
CA PRO A 186 7.96 12.07 18.08
C PRO A 186 6.94 12.92 17.32
N SER A 187 7.03 14.25 17.46
CA SER A 187 6.10 15.21 16.83
C SER A 187 6.20 15.29 15.31
N SER A 188 7.13 14.56 14.69
CA SER A 188 7.27 14.40 13.25
C SER A 188 6.58 13.16 12.70
N LEU A 189 6.09 12.26 13.56
CA LEU A 189 5.57 10.95 13.14
C LEU A 189 4.33 11.12 12.27
N GLN A 190 4.37 10.56 11.07
CA GLN A 190 3.29 10.62 10.08
C GLN A 190 2.55 9.28 9.98
N ASN A 191 3.26 8.16 10.12
CA ASN A 191 2.66 6.83 10.01
C ASN A 191 2.97 5.98 11.25
N LEU A 192 1.94 5.39 11.82
CA LEU A 192 2.01 4.42 12.89
C LEU A 192 1.27 3.14 12.48
N THR A 193 1.99 2.04 12.40
CA THR A 193 1.45 0.72 12.06
C THR A 193 1.74 -0.26 13.19
N PHE A 194 0.69 -0.87 13.73
CA PHE A 194 0.79 -1.96 14.70
C PHE A 194 0.86 -3.31 13.98
N GLY A 195 1.50 -4.29 14.62
CA GLY A 195 1.52 -5.67 14.12
C GLY A 195 0.27 -6.45 14.54
N HIS A 196 0.08 -7.60 13.89
CA HIS A 196 -1.09 -8.49 14.01
C HIS A 196 -1.54 -8.73 15.46
N GLY A 197 -0.63 -9.04 16.38
CA GLY A 197 -0.93 -9.41 17.76
C GLY A 197 -1.31 -8.26 18.69
N TRP A 198 -1.28 -7.00 18.21
CA TRP A 198 -1.47 -5.85 19.09
C TRP A 198 -2.95 -5.61 19.42
N ASN A 199 -3.33 -5.88 20.67
CA ASN A 199 -4.69 -5.66 21.19
C ASN A 199 -4.65 -4.96 22.55
N ARG A 200 -4.26 -3.68 22.57
CA ARG A 200 -4.17 -2.85 23.78
C ARG A 200 -4.98 -1.57 23.63
N SER A 201 -5.42 -1.00 24.75
CA SER A 201 -6.19 0.23 24.73
C SER A 201 -5.32 1.40 24.24
N MET A 202 -5.90 2.28 23.43
CA MET A 202 -5.30 3.57 23.05
C MET A 202 -5.61 4.69 24.05
N LEU A 203 -6.38 4.40 25.11
CA LEU A 203 -6.68 5.39 26.14
C LEU A 203 -5.39 5.82 26.85
N GLY A 204 -5.17 7.12 26.98
CA GLY A 204 -3.95 7.67 27.59
C GLY A 204 -2.74 7.76 26.65
N VAL A 205 -2.81 7.18 25.45
CA VAL A 205 -1.76 7.33 24.42
C VAL A 205 -1.89 8.71 23.78
N THR A 206 -0.79 9.48 23.77
CA THR A 206 -0.74 10.79 23.10
C THR A 206 -0.24 10.60 21.67
N LEU A 207 -1.17 10.64 20.71
CA LEU A 207 -0.84 10.63 19.29
C LEU A 207 -0.32 12.02 18.85
N PRO A 208 0.74 12.11 18.02
CA PRO A 208 1.27 13.39 17.59
C PRO A 208 0.37 14.06 16.56
N ASP A 209 0.32 15.41 16.58
CA ASP A 209 -0.49 16.24 15.68
C ASP A 209 -0.07 16.16 14.20
N SER A 210 1.04 15.51 13.90
CA SER A 210 1.53 15.25 12.54
C SER A 210 1.04 13.93 11.95
N LEU A 211 0.39 13.06 12.75
CA LEU A 211 0.05 11.70 12.33
C LEU A 211 -1.03 11.72 11.23
N GLN A 212 -0.73 11.12 10.10
CA GLN A 212 -1.59 11.05 8.92
C GLN A 212 -2.17 9.65 8.70
N ILE A 213 -1.44 8.60 9.08
CA ILE A 213 -1.86 7.21 8.88
C ILE A 213 -1.75 6.46 10.21
N LEU A 214 -2.86 5.83 10.59
CA LEU A 214 -2.94 4.92 11.73
C LEU A 214 -3.51 3.58 11.24
N THR A 215 -2.71 2.53 11.36
CA THR A 215 -3.09 1.16 11.00
C THR A 215 -2.98 0.27 12.24
N PHE A 216 -4.10 -0.30 12.66
CA PHE A 216 -4.13 -1.35 13.67
C PHE A 216 -3.88 -2.71 13.02
N GLY A 217 -3.30 -3.64 13.80
CA GLY A 217 -3.12 -5.02 13.37
C GLY A 217 -4.36 -5.87 13.61
N ASP A 218 -4.32 -7.09 13.09
CA ASP A 218 -5.47 -7.97 12.91
C ASP A 218 -6.23 -8.26 14.21
N ASN A 219 -5.56 -8.49 15.34
CA ASN A 219 -6.21 -8.81 16.61
C ASN A 219 -6.77 -7.58 17.37
N PHE A 220 -6.64 -6.36 16.84
CA PHE A 220 -7.07 -5.16 17.57
C PHE A 220 -8.60 -5.09 17.68
N ASN A 221 -9.12 -5.22 18.89
CA ASN A 221 -10.57 -5.15 19.15
C ASN A 221 -10.87 -4.35 20.44
N GLN A 222 -10.21 -3.20 20.61
CA GLN A 222 -10.46 -2.30 21.75
C GLN A 222 -11.34 -1.11 21.36
N ARG A 223 -12.14 -0.65 22.32
CA ARG A 223 -12.97 0.56 22.15
C ARG A 223 -12.09 1.80 22.02
N LEU A 224 -12.50 2.72 21.14
CA LEU A 224 -11.84 4.02 20.96
C LEU A 224 -12.46 5.15 21.80
N GLN A 225 -13.41 4.84 22.69
CA GLN A 225 -14.07 5.87 23.51
C GLN A 225 -13.05 6.63 24.38
N GLY A 226 -13.02 7.96 24.22
CA GLY A 226 -12.08 8.83 24.94
C GLY A 226 -10.69 8.94 24.31
N VAL A 227 -10.40 8.19 23.24
CA VAL A 227 -9.15 8.30 22.47
C VAL A 227 -9.20 9.58 21.63
N LYS A 228 -8.14 10.39 21.73
CA LYS A 228 -7.99 11.61 20.93
C LYS A 228 -7.26 11.30 19.63
N LEU A 229 -8.01 11.16 18.55
CA LEU A 229 -7.45 11.06 17.20
C LEU A 229 -6.96 12.44 16.74
N PRO A 230 -5.74 12.55 16.15
CA PRO A 230 -5.17 13.83 15.76
C PRO A 230 -5.91 14.44 14.56
N GLY A 231 -6.02 15.76 14.53
CA GLY A 231 -6.74 16.50 13.49
C GLY A 231 -6.09 16.46 12.10
N SER A 232 -4.90 15.87 11.96
CA SER A 232 -4.19 15.62 10.72
C SER A 232 -4.44 14.24 10.11
N LEU A 233 -5.13 13.34 10.83
CA LEU A 233 -5.29 11.94 10.42
C LEU A 233 -6.10 11.84 9.13
N GLN A 234 -5.51 11.23 8.10
CA GLN A 234 -6.10 11.07 6.77
C GLN A 234 -6.57 9.64 6.51
N SER A 235 -5.93 8.64 7.14
CA SER A 235 -6.26 7.24 6.96
C SER A 235 -6.33 6.52 8.30
N LEU A 236 -7.44 5.84 8.54
CA LEU A 236 -7.65 4.96 9.68
C LEU A 236 -8.02 3.56 9.17
N THR A 237 -7.18 2.59 9.49
CA THR A 237 -7.37 1.18 9.11
C THR A 237 -7.43 0.32 10.36
N PHE A 238 -8.50 -0.44 10.48
CA PHE A 238 -8.65 -1.48 11.49
C PHE A 238 -8.25 -2.84 10.91
N GLY A 239 -7.73 -3.72 11.77
CA GLY A 239 -7.45 -5.10 11.42
C GLY A 239 -8.69 -6.00 11.57
N ASP A 240 -8.50 -7.28 11.27
CA ASP A 240 -9.57 -8.25 11.04
C ASP A 240 -10.54 -8.43 12.22
N ASP A 241 -10.07 -8.49 13.46
CA ASP A 241 -10.91 -8.74 14.65
C ASP A 241 -11.67 -7.50 15.16
N PHE A 242 -11.48 -6.33 14.56
CA PHE A 242 -12.10 -5.11 15.08
C PHE A 242 -13.63 -5.13 14.90
N ASP A 243 -14.36 -5.22 16.01
CA ASP A 243 -15.83 -5.23 16.03
C ASP A 243 -16.37 -4.35 17.17
N GLN A 244 -15.81 -3.14 17.33
CA GLN A 244 -16.31 -2.15 18.30
C GLN A 244 -17.06 -1.01 17.60
N SER A 245 -18.17 -0.59 18.20
CA SER A 245 -18.97 0.53 17.67
C SER A 245 -18.17 1.84 17.67
N LEU A 246 -18.34 2.61 16.60
CA LEU A 246 -17.81 3.97 16.48
C LEU A 246 -18.80 5.04 16.98
N GLN A 247 -19.94 4.65 17.56
CA GLN A 247 -20.91 5.61 18.08
C GLN A 247 -20.31 6.47 19.19
N GLY A 248 -20.46 7.79 19.08
CA GLY A 248 -19.90 8.75 20.03
C GLY A 248 -18.39 9.00 19.90
N ILE A 249 -17.73 8.39 18.90
CA ILE A 249 -16.33 8.67 18.59
C ILE A 249 -16.25 9.88 17.66
N THR A 250 -15.39 10.85 17.99
CA THR A 250 -15.11 11.99 17.11
C THR A 250 -14.03 11.62 16.10
N LEU A 251 -14.44 11.31 14.87
CA LEU A 251 -13.52 11.10 13.76
C LEU A 251 -12.91 12.45 13.30
N PRO A 252 -11.61 12.53 12.98
CA PRO A 252 -10.97 13.76 12.55
C PRO A 252 -11.56 14.32 11.25
N SER A 253 -11.70 15.65 11.17
CA SER A 253 -12.24 16.35 9.99
C SER A 253 -11.33 16.30 8.75
N SER A 254 -10.13 15.73 8.87
CA SER A 254 -9.19 15.48 7.77
C SER A 254 -9.27 14.05 7.23
N LEU A 255 -10.05 13.16 7.87
CA LEU A 255 -10.06 11.74 7.55
C LEU A 255 -10.64 11.52 6.15
N GLN A 256 -9.85 10.92 5.26
CA GLN A 256 -10.20 10.66 3.86
C GLN A 256 -10.50 9.19 3.61
N ARG A 257 -9.89 8.28 4.39
CA ARG A 257 -10.06 6.83 4.24
C ARG A 257 -10.36 6.18 5.57
N LEU A 258 -11.42 5.38 5.59
CA LEU A 258 -11.80 4.52 6.70
C LEU A 258 -11.95 3.09 6.17
N THR A 259 -11.12 2.19 6.70
CA THR A 259 -11.11 0.77 6.33
C THR A 259 -11.34 -0.07 7.58
N PHE A 260 -12.35 -0.93 7.51
CA PHE A 260 -12.61 -1.96 8.52
C PHE A 260 -12.04 -3.31 8.06
N GLY A 261 -11.59 -4.11 9.02
CA GLY A 261 -11.19 -5.50 8.79
C GLY A 261 -12.40 -6.44 8.77
N ASP A 262 -12.11 -7.73 8.64
CA ASP A 262 -13.07 -8.76 8.26
C ASP A 262 -14.25 -8.95 9.21
N ASN A 263 -14.03 -8.94 10.53
CA ASN A 263 -15.07 -9.24 11.51
C ASN A 263 -15.96 -8.03 11.89
N PHE A 264 -15.74 -6.84 11.32
CA PHE A 264 -16.51 -5.66 11.67
C PHE A 264 -17.98 -5.78 11.23
N ASP A 265 -18.90 -5.84 12.20
CA ASP A 265 -20.34 -5.94 11.96
C ASP A 265 -21.17 -4.97 12.84
N GLN A 266 -20.62 -3.78 13.11
CA GLN A 266 -21.32 -2.76 13.89
C GLN A 266 -22.11 -1.78 13.02
N ASP A 267 -23.30 -1.40 13.50
CA ASP A 267 -24.13 -0.40 12.83
C ASP A 267 -23.45 0.98 12.83
N LEU A 268 -23.54 1.68 11.69
CA LEU A 268 -23.06 3.04 11.52
C LEU A 268 -24.14 4.11 11.78
N LEU A 269 -25.37 3.70 12.11
CA LEU A 269 -26.44 4.63 12.46
C LEU A 269 -26.04 5.48 13.68
N GLY A 270 -26.05 6.81 13.50
CA GLY A 270 -25.63 7.76 14.54
C GLY A 270 -24.12 7.98 14.64
N VAL A 271 -23.31 7.31 13.82
CA VAL A 271 -21.88 7.64 13.66
C VAL A 271 -21.75 8.90 12.79
N THR A 272 -21.00 9.88 13.27
CA THR A 272 -20.71 11.10 12.49
C THR A 272 -19.48 10.87 11.62
N LEU A 273 -19.70 10.51 10.36
CA LEU A 273 -18.64 10.43 9.36
C LEU A 273 -18.22 11.84 8.91
N PRO A 274 -16.92 12.14 8.79
CA PRO A 274 -16.46 13.48 8.44
C PRO A 274 -16.69 13.82 6.95
N GLU A 275 -16.99 15.08 6.64
CA GLU A 275 -17.20 15.59 5.27
C GLU A 275 -15.93 15.62 4.39
N SER A 276 -14.80 15.14 4.91
CA SER A 276 -13.59 14.90 4.13
C SER A 276 -13.47 13.46 3.63
N LEU A 277 -14.33 12.54 4.11
CA LEU A 277 -14.21 11.11 3.84
C LEU A 277 -14.47 10.83 2.36
N GLN A 278 -13.53 10.16 1.70
CA GLN A 278 -13.56 9.86 0.27
C GLN A 278 -13.71 8.36 -0.01
N SER A 279 -13.21 7.51 0.90
CA SER A 279 -13.31 6.05 0.77
C SER A 279 -13.78 5.41 2.07
N LEU A 280 -14.74 4.51 1.94
CA LEU A 280 -15.25 3.66 3.01
C LEU A 280 -15.19 2.20 2.55
N THR A 281 -14.44 1.38 3.28
CA THR A 281 -14.25 -0.05 2.96
C THR A 281 -14.65 -0.88 4.15
N PHE A 282 -15.52 -1.86 3.91
CA PHE A 282 -15.94 -2.87 4.89
C PHE A 282 -15.27 -4.22 4.61
N GLY A 283 -14.97 -4.97 5.67
CA GLY A 283 -14.45 -6.33 5.59
C GLY A 283 -15.53 -7.39 5.38
N GLU A 284 -15.11 -8.65 5.40
CA GLU A 284 -15.90 -9.82 4.99
C GLU A 284 -17.25 -10.02 5.70
N CYS A 285 -17.36 -9.78 7.01
CA CYS A 285 -18.54 -10.10 7.80
C CYS A 285 -19.54 -8.95 7.93
N PHE A 286 -19.25 -7.76 7.38
CA PHE A 286 -20.15 -6.61 7.54
C PHE A 286 -21.54 -6.91 6.97
N GLY A 287 -22.52 -7.00 7.87
CA GLY A 287 -23.88 -7.43 7.63
C GLY A 287 -24.90 -6.42 8.10
N GLN A 288 -24.56 -5.13 8.17
CA GLN A 288 -25.49 -4.07 8.56
C GLN A 288 -26.07 -3.31 7.37
N CYS A 289 -27.29 -2.80 7.54
CA CYS A 289 -27.97 -1.97 6.55
C CYS A 289 -27.47 -0.51 6.61
N LEU A 290 -27.35 0.16 5.45
CA LEU A 290 -26.98 1.59 5.40
C LEU A 290 -28.19 2.55 5.39
N GLN A 291 -29.41 2.05 5.56
CA GLN A 291 -30.60 2.89 5.60
C GLN A 291 -30.54 3.86 6.78
N GLY A 292 -30.62 5.17 6.51
CA GLY A 292 -30.56 6.21 7.54
C GLY A 292 -29.15 6.60 7.99
N VAL A 293 -28.10 5.92 7.50
CA VAL A 293 -26.72 6.32 7.74
C VAL A 293 -26.42 7.60 6.98
N ALA A 294 -25.89 8.61 7.68
CA ALA A 294 -25.48 9.88 7.07
C ALA A 294 -24.12 9.72 6.36
N LEU A 295 -24.16 9.30 5.10
CA LEU A 295 -22.97 9.22 4.25
C LEU A 295 -22.55 10.64 3.81
N PRO A 296 -21.27 11.03 4.00
CA PRO A 296 -20.82 12.39 3.73
C PRO A 296 -20.79 12.69 2.23
N SER A 297 -21.02 13.96 1.88
CA SER A 297 -21.19 14.40 0.50
C SER A 297 -19.93 14.21 -0.37
N SER A 298 -18.75 14.13 0.27
CA SER A 298 -17.43 13.91 -0.32
C SER A 298 -17.10 12.46 -0.68
N LEU A 299 -17.93 11.50 -0.26
CA LEU A 299 -17.62 10.08 -0.37
C LEU A 299 -17.68 9.60 -1.83
N GLN A 300 -16.54 9.13 -2.34
CA GLN A 300 -16.34 8.76 -3.74
C GLN A 300 -16.36 7.25 -3.96
N SER A 301 -16.00 6.46 -2.94
CA SER A 301 -15.89 5.01 -3.04
C SER A 301 -16.48 4.32 -1.83
N ILE A 302 -17.33 3.32 -2.09
CA ILE A 302 -17.82 2.38 -1.08
C ILE A 302 -17.54 0.97 -1.58
N SER A 303 -16.89 0.17 -0.75
CA SER A 303 -16.64 -1.25 -1.01
C SER A 303 -17.16 -2.09 0.15
N PHE A 304 -18.00 -3.06 -0.16
CA PHE A 304 -18.51 -4.05 0.79
C PHE A 304 -17.74 -5.35 0.69
N GLY A 305 -17.56 -6.04 1.82
CA GLY A 305 -16.93 -7.36 1.86
C GLY A 305 -17.89 -8.50 1.56
N HIS A 306 -17.37 -9.72 1.69
CA HIS A 306 -17.97 -10.98 1.27
C HIS A 306 -19.46 -11.14 1.65
N SER A 307 -19.85 -10.93 2.89
CA SER A 307 -21.16 -11.34 3.43
C SER A 307 -22.26 -10.29 3.26
N TRP A 308 -21.96 -9.11 2.71
CA TRP A 308 -22.93 -8.02 2.66
C TRP A 308 -24.04 -8.29 1.63
N ASN A 309 -25.27 -8.45 2.11
CA ASN A 309 -26.44 -8.71 1.27
C ASN A 309 -27.70 -8.01 1.82
N HIS A 310 -27.74 -6.67 1.72
CA HIS A 310 -28.86 -5.86 2.19
C HIS A 310 -29.56 -5.09 1.07
N SER A 311 -30.79 -4.63 1.35
CA SER A 311 -31.53 -3.79 0.42
C SER A 311 -30.83 -2.45 0.23
N LEU A 312 -30.84 -1.98 -1.02
CA LEU A 312 -30.42 -0.63 -1.39
C LEU A 312 -31.59 0.36 -1.33
N LEU A 313 -32.81 -0.12 -1.08
CA LEU A 313 -34.00 0.72 -1.02
C LEU A 313 -33.91 1.65 0.20
N GLY A 314 -34.07 2.96 -0.03
CA GLY A 314 -34.00 3.96 1.03
C GLY A 314 -32.58 4.36 1.46
N VAL A 315 -31.54 3.78 0.85
CA VAL A 315 -30.16 4.26 1.02
C VAL A 315 -30.01 5.61 0.32
N THR A 316 -29.55 6.62 1.06
CA THR A 316 -29.25 7.95 0.50
C THR A 316 -27.80 7.98 0.07
N TRP A 317 -27.56 7.79 -1.22
CA TRP A 317 -26.21 7.81 -1.79
C TRP A 317 -25.62 9.23 -1.84
N PRO A 318 -24.32 9.39 -1.57
CA PRO A 318 -23.67 10.68 -1.66
C PRO A 318 -23.54 11.12 -3.12
N SER A 319 -23.70 12.43 -3.36
CA SER A 319 -23.71 13.02 -4.71
C SER A 319 -22.36 12.97 -5.42
N SER A 320 -21.29 12.56 -4.75
CA SER A 320 -19.96 12.40 -5.35
C SER A 320 -19.56 10.93 -5.57
N LEU A 321 -20.43 9.96 -5.26
CA LEU A 321 -20.09 8.54 -5.36
C LEU A 321 -19.74 8.16 -6.79
N ARG A 322 -18.56 7.57 -6.98
CA ARG A 322 -17.99 7.14 -8.26
C ARG A 322 -17.81 5.64 -8.34
N ILE A 323 -17.50 4.98 -7.24
CA ILE A 323 -17.19 3.55 -7.19
C ILE A 323 -18.11 2.90 -6.15
N LEU A 324 -18.80 1.85 -6.58
CA LEU A 324 -19.62 1.01 -5.73
C LEU A 324 -19.29 -0.45 -6.03
N THR A 325 -18.76 -1.15 -5.03
CA THR A 325 -18.33 -2.54 -5.14
C THR A 325 -19.04 -3.38 -4.08
N PHE A 326 -19.68 -4.45 -4.53
CA PHE A 326 -20.33 -5.44 -3.67
C PHE A 326 -19.47 -6.72 -3.58
N GLY A 327 -19.44 -7.33 -2.40
CA GLY A 327 -18.73 -8.59 -2.17
C GLY A 327 -19.53 -9.83 -2.55
N HIS A 328 -18.89 -10.99 -2.42
CA HIS A 328 -19.34 -12.31 -2.92
C HIS A 328 -20.85 -12.59 -2.73
N CYS A 329 -21.37 -12.49 -1.51
CA CYS A 329 -22.73 -12.90 -1.16
C CYS A 329 -23.85 -11.94 -1.54
N PHE A 330 -23.58 -10.90 -2.34
CA PHE A 330 -24.61 -9.99 -2.82
C PHE A 330 -25.53 -10.67 -3.85
N LYS A 331 -26.48 -11.47 -3.35
CA LYS A 331 -27.38 -12.31 -4.15
C LYS A 331 -28.62 -11.59 -4.63
N GLN A 332 -29.27 -10.82 -3.73
CA GLN A 332 -30.64 -10.30 -3.87
C GLN A 332 -31.44 -11.18 -4.85
N SER A 333 -31.89 -12.41 -4.56
CA SER A 333 -32.43 -13.31 -5.61
C SER A 333 -33.78 -13.92 -5.24
N THR A 334 -34.69 -14.05 -6.21
CA THR A 334 -36.06 -14.55 -6.05
C THR A 334 -36.23 -16.07 -6.14
N GLN A 335 -35.15 -16.87 -6.14
CA GLN A 335 -35.23 -18.35 -6.14
C GLN A 335 -34.85 -18.92 -4.77
N THR A 336 -35.74 -19.75 -4.20
CA THR A 336 -35.83 -20.03 -2.76
C THR A 336 -35.15 -21.34 -2.30
N ARG A 337 -34.72 -21.35 -1.02
CA ARG A 337 -34.61 -22.45 -0.03
C ARG A 337 -33.34 -23.33 0.02
N LEU A 338 -32.50 -23.07 1.03
CA LEU A 338 -32.13 -24.03 2.09
C LEU A 338 -31.56 -23.25 3.31
N PHE A 339 -32.17 -23.39 4.49
CA PHE A 339 -31.68 -22.85 5.79
C PHE A 339 -31.63 -21.30 5.97
N GLY A 340 -32.77 -20.62 5.79
CA GLY A 340 -33.27 -19.66 6.79
C GLY A 340 -32.59 -18.30 7.02
N LEU A 341 -31.63 -17.82 6.21
CA LEU A 341 -31.03 -16.48 6.38
C LEU A 341 -30.75 -15.71 5.07
N ASP A 342 -31.38 -16.06 3.95
CA ASP A 342 -31.15 -15.34 2.69
C ASP A 342 -32.11 -14.15 2.52
N PHE A 343 -31.54 -12.96 2.40
CA PHE A 343 -32.24 -11.72 2.06
C PHE A 343 -32.56 -11.71 0.55
N ASP A 344 -33.87 -11.63 0.23
CA ASP A 344 -34.46 -11.75 -1.11
C ASP A 344 -35.29 -10.48 -1.41
N GLN A 345 -34.68 -9.50 -2.10
CA GLN A 345 -35.41 -8.35 -2.64
C GLN A 345 -35.00 -8.07 -4.08
N LYS A 346 -35.95 -7.57 -4.88
CA LYS A 346 -35.70 -7.07 -6.23
C LYS A 346 -35.02 -5.70 -6.15
N LEU A 347 -34.08 -5.42 -7.06
CA LEU A 347 -33.51 -4.07 -7.23
C LEU A 347 -34.50 -3.06 -7.86
N GLN A 348 -35.77 -3.42 -8.00
CA GLN A 348 -36.84 -2.54 -8.46
C GLN A 348 -36.97 -1.30 -7.55
N GLY A 349 -36.88 -0.12 -8.15
CA GLY A 349 -37.00 1.15 -7.43
C GLY A 349 -35.70 1.63 -6.75
N VAL A 350 -34.61 0.86 -6.86
CA VAL A 350 -33.28 1.31 -6.43
C VAL A 350 -32.79 2.40 -7.38
N THR A 351 -32.46 3.56 -6.82
CA THR A 351 -31.86 4.67 -7.57
C THR A 351 -30.38 4.74 -7.24
N LEU A 352 -29.54 4.35 -8.20
CA LEU A 352 -28.09 4.53 -8.09
C LEU A 352 -27.70 5.99 -8.35
N PRO A 353 -26.61 6.49 -7.74
CA PRO A 353 -26.19 7.88 -7.91
C PRO A 353 -25.79 8.17 -9.37
N SER A 354 -26.22 9.32 -9.89
CA SER A 354 -25.98 9.73 -11.28
C SER A 354 -24.52 10.06 -11.60
N THR A 355 -23.64 10.05 -10.61
CA THR A 355 -22.19 10.26 -10.74
C THR A 355 -21.40 8.95 -10.83
N LEU A 356 -22.05 7.80 -10.62
CA LEU A 356 -21.40 6.50 -10.53
C LEU A 356 -20.63 6.18 -11.82
N LYS A 357 -19.35 5.82 -11.69
CA LYS A 357 -18.43 5.50 -12.78
C LYS A 357 -18.14 4.00 -12.86
N SER A 358 -18.07 3.32 -11.73
CA SER A 358 -17.81 1.89 -11.64
C SER A 358 -18.84 1.22 -10.76
N LEU A 359 -19.44 0.16 -11.28
CA LEU A 359 -20.34 -0.72 -10.55
C LEU A 359 -19.83 -2.16 -10.69
N THR A 360 -19.50 -2.77 -9.55
CA THR A 360 -19.08 -4.16 -9.47
C THR A 360 -20.07 -4.91 -8.60
N PHE A 361 -20.77 -5.87 -9.22
CA PHE A 361 -21.65 -6.78 -8.51
C PHE A 361 -20.85 -7.92 -7.86
N GLY A 362 -21.39 -8.44 -6.75
CA GLY A 362 -20.85 -9.59 -6.06
C GLY A 362 -20.97 -10.88 -6.85
N ASP A 363 -20.21 -11.89 -6.44
CA ASP A 363 -20.11 -13.19 -7.12
C ASP A 363 -21.45 -13.88 -7.28
N GLU A 364 -22.29 -13.81 -6.28
CA GLU A 364 -23.55 -14.54 -6.28
C GLU A 364 -24.73 -13.74 -6.89
N PHE A 365 -24.46 -12.56 -7.47
CA PHE A 365 -25.48 -11.72 -8.08
C PHE A 365 -26.02 -12.32 -9.38
N ASP A 366 -27.30 -12.71 -9.41
CA ASP A 366 -27.96 -13.27 -10.61
C ASP A 366 -29.36 -12.65 -10.87
N GLN A 367 -29.53 -11.34 -10.62
CA GLN A 367 -30.78 -10.65 -10.94
C GLN A 367 -30.87 -10.12 -12.37
N ARG A 368 -32.10 -10.07 -12.86
CA ARG A 368 -32.48 -9.39 -14.09
C ARG A 368 -32.33 -7.88 -13.96
N LEU A 369 -31.55 -7.27 -14.85
CA LEU A 369 -31.29 -5.83 -14.83
C LEU A 369 -32.41 -4.99 -15.45
N GLN A 370 -33.45 -5.57 -16.05
CA GLN A 370 -34.53 -4.77 -16.66
C GLN A 370 -35.25 -3.86 -15.65
N GLU A 371 -35.19 -4.19 -14.36
CA GLU A 371 -35.83 -3.45 -13.28
C GLU A 371 -34.92 -2.34 -12.68
N ILE A 372 -33.69 -2.19 -13.18
CA ILE A 372 -32.68 -1.25 -12.66
C ILE A 372 -32.35 -0.19 -13.71
N THR A 373 -32.39 1.08 -13.30
CA THR A 373 -31.87 2.16 -14.14
C THR A 373 -30.38 2.35 -13.89
N LEU A 374 -29.55 1.89 -14.83
CA LEU A 374 -28.10 2.12 -14.78
C LEU A 374 -27.79 3.62 -15.00
N PRO A 375 -26.92 4.24 -14.17
CA PRO A 375 -26.57 5.65 -14.32
C PRO A 375 -25.94 5.97 -15.68
N GLY A 376 -26.35 7.08 -16.29
CA GLY A 376 -25.81 7.54 -17.58
C GLY A 376 -24.34 7.97 -17.55
N SER A 377 -23.72 8.00 -16.37
CA SER A 377 -22.29 8.28 -16.17
C SER A 377 -21.41 7.04 -16.12
N LEU A 378 -22.01 5.84 -16.04
CA LEU A 378 -21.34 4.58 -15.75
C LEU A 378 -20.37 4.22 -16.88
N GLN A 379 -19.13 3.93 -16.51
CA GLN A 379 -18.04 3.59 -17.43
C GLN A 379 -17.65 2.11 -17.31
N ASN A 380 -17.72 1.54 -16.11
CA ASN A 380 -17.34 0.16 -15.86
C ASN A 380 -18.51 -0.59 -15.23
N LEU A 381 -18.86 -1.73 -15.82
CA LEU A 381 -19.86 -2.66 -15.31
C LEU A 381 -19.25 -4.05 -15.24
N THR A 382 -19.12 -4.57 -14.03
CA THR A 382 -18.56 -5.89 -13.76
C THR A 382 -19.59 -6.75 -13.05
N PHE A 383 -19.88 -7.92 -13.61
CA PHE A 383 -20.68 -8.95 -12.97
C PHE A 383 -19.79 -9.96 -12.27
N GLY A 384 -20.27 -10.46 -11.13
CA GLY A 384 -19.62 -11.54 -10.41
C GLY A 384 -19.90 -12.91 -11.01
N HIS A 385 -19.26 -13.92 -10.42
CA HIS A 385 -19.20 -15.33 -10.84
C HIS A 385 -20.51 -15.93 -11.39
N ASP A 386 -21.62 -15.84 -10.66
CA ASP A 386 -22.88 -16.55 -10.91
C ASP A 386 -23.82 -15.84 -11.90
N PHE A 387 -23.55 -14.59 -12.27
CA PHE A 387 -24.46 -13.82 -13.12
C PHE A 387 -24.72 -14.50 -14.46
N ASN A 388 -25.97 -14.89 -14.71
CA ASN A 388 -26.39 -15.64 -15.89
C ASN A 388 -27.77 -15.22 -16.40
N GLN A 389 -28.17 -13.95 -16.17
CA GLN A 389 -29.40 -13.39 -16.72
C GLN A 389 -29.19 -12.76 -18.11
N SER A 390 -30.22 -12.85 -18.96
CA SER A 390 -30.19 -12.24 -20.29
C SER A 390 -30.23 -10.71 -20.19
N LEU A 391 -29.37 -10.05 -20.97
CA LEU A 391 -29.38 -8.60 -21.14
C LEU A 391 -30.37 -8.10 -22.21
N GLN A 392 -31.18 -8.98 -22.79
CA GLN A 392 -32.17 -8.57 -23.77
C GLN A 392 -33.17 -7.58 -23.15
N GLY A 393 -33.37 -6.43 -23.80
CA GLY A 393 -34.23 -5.36 -23.30
C GLY A 393 -33.61 -4.50 -22.18
N VAL A 394 -32.37 -4.77 -21.75
CA VAL A 394 -31.63 -3.91 -20.82
C VAL A 394 -31.02 -2.74 -21.60
N THR A 395 -31.22 -1.51 -21.09
CA THR A 395 -30.61 -0.32 -21.67
C THR A 395 -29.25 -0.08 -21.00
N LEU A 396 -28.16 -0.44 -21.69
CA LEU A 396 -26.81 -0.15 -21.23
C LEU A 396 -26.47 1.35 -21.44
N PRO A 397 -25.82 2.03 -20.48
CA PRO A 397 -25.46 3.44 -20.60
C PRO A 397 -24.54 3.72 -21.79
N GLY A 398 -24.81 4.78 -22.54
CA GLY A 398 -23.97 5.21 -23.68
C GLY A 398 -22.58 5.72 -23.31
N SER A 399 -22.24 5.79 -22.02
CA SER A 399 -20.91 6.11 -21.50
C SER A 399 -20.07 4.88 -21.16
N LEU A 400 -20.65 3.67 -21.24
CA LEU A 400 -20.00 2.44 -20.80
C LEU A 400 -18.79 2.12 -21.67
N LEU A 401 -17.63 1.97 -21.05
CA LEU A 401 -16.34 1.68 -21.68
C LEU A 401 -15.95 0.23 -21.49
N HIS A 402 -16.26 -0.35 -20.33
CA HIS A 402 -15.84 -1.69 -19.94
C HIS A 402 -17.03 -2.51 -19.45
N LEU A 403 -17.23 -3.66 -20.07
CA LEU A 403 -18.25 -4.65 -19.69
C LEU A 403 -17.57 -6.00 -19.46
N THR A 404 -17.66 -6.49 -18.22
CA THR A 404 -17.05 -7.75 -17.80
C THR A 404 -18.12 -8.67 -17.23
N PHE A 405 -18.23 -9.86 -17.80
CA PHE A 405 -19.09 -10.93 -17.29
C PHE A 405 -18.31 -11.90 -16.40
N GLY A 406 -18.97 -12.43 -15.38
CA GLY A 406 -18.42 -13.46 -14.51
C GLY A 406 -18.39 -14.85 -15.12
N GLU A 407 -17.88 -15.81 -14.35
CA GLU A 407 -17.51 -17.15 -14.80
C GLU A 407 -18.65 -17.96 -15.43
N TRP A 408 -19.88 -17.90 -14.89
CA TRP A 408 -21.00 -18.73 -15.32
C TRP A 408 -21.94 -18.07 -16.32
N PHE A 409 -21.63 -16.85 -16.75
CA PHE A 409 -22.43 -16.18 -17.77
C PHE A 409 -22.46 -17.01 -19.06
N CYS A 410 -23.64 -17.48 -19.46
CA CYS A 410 -23.81 -18.34 -20.63
C CYS A 410 -25.06 -17.97 -21.44
N GLN A 411 -25.45 -16.70 -21.41
CA GLN A 411 -26.57 -16.15 -22.20
C GLN A 411 -26.11 -15.65 -23.56
N SER A 412 -27.05 -15.66 -24.52
CA SER A 412 -26.82 -15.06 -25.84
C SER A 412 -26.85 -13.53 -25.74
N LEU A 413 -26.00 -12.86 -26.52
CA LEU A 413 -26.07 -11.41 -26.74
C LEU A 413 -26.81 -11.03 -28.03
N GLU A 414 -27.44 -11.98 -28.72
CA GLU A 414 -28.26 -11.69 -29.89
C GLU A 414 -29.42 -10.76 -29.50
N GLY A 415 -29.56 -9.64 -30.24
CA GLY A 415 -30.57 -8.62 -29.96
C GLY A 415 -30.24 -7.70 -28.77
N VAL A 416 -29.09 -7.84 -28.12
CA VAL A 416 -28.61 -6.89 -27.10
C VAL A 416 -27.92 -5.71 -27.80
N THR A 417 -28.33 -4.49 -27.44
CA THR A 417 -27.69 -3.26 -27.95
C THR A 417 -26.49 -2.91 -27.06
N LEU A 418 -25.28 -3.22 -27.56
CA LEU A 418 -24.04 -2.77 -26.93
C LEU A 418 -23.82 -1.27 -27.19
N PRO A 419 -23.39 -0.48 -26.20
CA PRO A 419 -23.21 0.96 -26.36
C PRO A 419 -22.04 1.28 -27.29
N SER A 420 -22.18 2.34 -28.09
CA SER A 420 -21.19 2.76 -29.10
C SER A 420 -19.88 3.31 -28.51
N SER A 421 -19.80 3.47 -27.18
CA SER A 421 -18.60 3.85 -26.44
C SER A 421 -17.78 2.65 -25.96
N LEU A 422 -18.31 1.43 -26.04
CA LEU A 422 -17.71 0.25 -25.42
C LEU A 422 -16.34 -0.06 -26.03
N GLN A 423 -15.32 -0.12 -25.18
CA GLN A 423 -13.94 -0.38 -25.58
C GLN A 423 -13.51 -1.80 -25.23
N ASN A 424 -13.94 -2.31 -24.07
CA ASN A 424 -13.55 -3.64 -23.59
C ASN A 424 -14.79 -4.49 -23.32
N LEU A 425 -14.81 -5.68 -23.90
CA LEU A 425 -15.80 -6.71 -23.65
C LEU A 425 -15.10 -7.99 -23.24
N THR A 426 -15.36 -8.43 -22.01
CA THR A 426 -14.74 -9.62 -21.43
C THR A 426 -15.81 -10.61 -21.02
N PHE A 427 -15.72 -11.83 -21.52
CA PHE A 427 -16.55 -12.96 -21.13
C PHE A 427 -15.81 -13.85 -20.12
N GLY A 428 -16.55 -14.40 -19.16
CA GLY A 428 -16.00 -15.35 -18.19
C GLY A 428 -15.81 -16.76 -18.74
N HIS A 429 -15.27 -17.64 -17.89
CA HIS A 429 -14.83 -18.99 -18.20
C HIS A 429 -15.87 -19.85 -18.94
N GLY A 430 -17.13 -19.85 -18.51
CA GLY A 430 -18.19 -20.72 -18.99
C GLY A 430 -18.91 -20.26 -20.27
N TRP A 431 -18.57 -19.09 -20.83
CA TRP A 431 -19.30 -18.56 -21.97
C TRP A 431 -18.93 -19.27 -23.27
N ASN A 432 -19.89 -20.00 -23.85
CA ASN A 432 -19.70 -20.73 -25.11
C ASN A 432 -20.94 -20.61 -26.01
N ARG A 433 -21.26 -19.37 -26.42
CA ARG A 433 -22.40 -19.05 -27.31
C ARG A 433 -21.91 -18.44 -28.62
N SER A 434 -22.73 -18.56 -29.66
CA SER A 434 -22.39 -18.00 -30.97
C SER A 434 -22.41 -16.48 -30.91
N MET A 435 -21.42 -15.84 -31.54
CA MET A 435 -21.39 -14.39 -31.78
C MET A 435 -22.12 -14.00 -33.08
N LEU A 436 -22.67 -14.97 -33.83
CA LEU A 436 -23.41 -14.68 -35.05
C LEU A 436 -24.67 -13.87 -34.72
N GLY A 437 -24.87 -12.74 -35.40
CA GLY A 437 -26.01 -11.83 -35.14
C GLY A 437 -25.76 -10.82 -34.01
N VAL A 438 -24.65 -10.92 -33.27
CA VAL A 438 -24.25 -9.92 -32.28
C VAL A 438 -23.61 -8.73 -33.00
N THR A 439 -24.11 -7.52 -32.75
CA THR A 439 -23.54 -6.28 -33.30
C THR A 439 -22.51 -5.72 -32.32
N LEU A 440 -21.23 -5.86 -32.66
CA LEU A 440 -20.13 -5.27 -31.90
C LEU A 440 -19.97 -3.77 -32.27
N PRO A 441 -19.75 -2.88 -31.29
CA PRO A 441 -19.59 -1.46 -31.56
C PRO A 441 -18.24 -1.15 -32.21
N ASP A 442 -18.20 -0.13 -33.08
CA ASP A 442 -17.00 0.31 -33.82
C ASP A 442 -15.89 0.88 -32.92
N SER A 443 -16.16 1.09 -31.64
CA SER A 443 -15.18 1.55 -30.64
C SER A 443 -14.43 0.41 -29.95
N LEU A 444 -14.85 -0.84 -30.13
CA LEU A 444 -14.33 -1.98 -29.36
C LEU A 444 -12.85 -2.22 -29.68
N GLN A 445 -12.01 -2.19 -28.66
CA GLN A 445 -10.56 -2.37 -28.75
C GLN A 445 -10.12 -3.74 -28.23
N ILE A 446 -10.76 -4.24 -27.16
CA ILE A 446 -10.41 -5.51 -26.52
C ILE A 446 -11.65 -6.40 -26.48
N LEU A 447 -11.49 -7.61 -27.02
CA LEU A 447 -12.47 -8.68 -26.91
C LEU A 447 -11.79 -9.91 -26.32
N THR A 448 -12.24 -10.33 -25.14
CA THR A 448 -11.67 -11.46 -24.42
C THR A 448 -12.74 -12.52 -24.22
N PHE A 449 -12.46 -13.74 -24.68
CA PHE A 449 -13.25 -14.92 -24.39
C PHE A 449 -12.58 -15.77 -23.31
N GLY A 450 -13.39 -16.34 -22.41
CA GLY A 450 -12.92 -17.28 -21.39
C GLY A 450 -12.59 -18.67 -21.92
N ASP A 451 -12.18 -19.56 -21.02
CA ASP A 451 -11.58 -20.86 -21.34
C ASP A 451 -12.46 -21.80 -22.16
N ASN A 452 -13.77 -21.88 -21.88
CA ASN A 452 -14.65 -22.83 -22.57
C ASN A 452 -15.15 -22.33 -23.93
N PHE A 453 -14.76 -21.14 -24.39
CA PHE A 453 -15.25 -20.61 -25.66
C PHE A 453 -14.68 -21.40 -26.84
N ASN A 454 -15.55 -22.08 -27.59
CA ASN A 454 -15.13 -22.86 -28.75
C ASN A 454 -16.10 -22.75 -29.95
N GLN A 455 -16.75 -21.59 -30.12
CA GLN A 455 -17.63 -21.34 -31.27
C GLN A 455 -16.87 -20.78 -32.47
N ARG A 456 -17.35 -21.13 -33.67
CA ARG A 456 -16.83 -20.54 -34.92
C ARG A 456 -17.20 -19.07 -35.01
N LEU A 457 -16.22 -18.23 -35.36
CA LEU A 457 -16.42 -16.81 -35.64
C LEU A 457 -16.74 -16.50 -37.11
N GLN A 458 -17.06 -17.51 -37.91
CA GLN A 458 -17.38 -17.32 -39.33
C GLN A 458 -18.66 -16.47 -39.48
N GLY A 459 -18.55 -15.33 -40.16
CA GLY A 459 -19.67 -14.40 -40.38
C GLY A 459 -19.85 -13.36 -39.27
N VAL A 460 -19.04 -13.42 -38.20
CA VAL A 460 -19.00 -12.38 -37.17
C VAL A 460 -18.25 -11.17 -37.71
N LYS A 461 -18.86 -9.99 -37.62
CA LYS A 461 -18.22 -8.72 -38.02
C LYS A 461 -17.43 -8.18 -36.83
N LEU A 462 -16.11 -8.33 -36.87
CA LEU A 462 -15.23 -7.66 -35.92
C LEU A 462 -15.01 -6.20 -36.33
N PRO A 463 -15.03 -5.25 -35.38
CA PRO A 463 -14.81 -3.84 -35.68
C PRO A 463 -13.34 -3.58 -36.04
N GLY A 464 -13.10 -2.61 -36.92
CA GLY A 464 -11.74 -2.26 -37.38
C GLY A 464 -10.85 -1.64 -36.30
N SER A 465 -11.44 -1.21 -35.18
CA SER A 465 -10.75 -0.71 -34.00
C SER A 465 -10.13 -1.79 -33.11
N LEU A 466 -10.45 -3.07 -33.35
CA LEU A 466 -10.06 -4.16 -32.46
C LEU A 466 -8.53 -4.31 -32.45
N GLN A 467 -7.93 -4.12 -31.27
CA GLN A 467 -6.49 -4.19 -31.03
C GLN A 467 -6.07 -5.53 -30.42
N SER A 468 -6.94 -6.11 -29.59
CA SER A 468 -6.69 -7.36 -28.91
C SER A 468 -7.90 -8.28 -29.00
N LEU A 469 -7.64 -9.52 -29.40
CA LEU A 469 -8.61 -10.60 -29.43
C LEU A 469 -7.98 -11.79 -28.70
N THR A 470 -8.52 -12.10 -27.53
CA THR A 470 -8.00 -13.17 -26.66
C THR A 470 -8.98 -14.33 -26.61
N PHE A 471 -8.45 -15.53 -26.76
CA PHE A 471 -9.17 -16.79 -26.59
C PHE A 471 -8.61 -17.53 -25.39
N GLY A 472 -9.47 -18.24 -24.67
CA GLY A 472 -9.06 -19.12 -23.58
C GLY A 472 -8.64 -20.51 -24.06
N HIS A 473 -8.42 -21.40 -23.09
CA HIS A 473 -7.77 -22.69 -23.29
C HIS A 473 -8.40 -23.61 -24.35
N ASP A 474 -9.73 -23.73 -24.42
CA ASP A 474 -10.40 -24.75 -25.25
C ASP A 474 -10.63 -24.34 -26.70
N PHE A 475 -10.20 -23.14 -27.10
CA PHE A 475 -10.43 -22.65 -28.46
C PHE A 475 -9.55 -23.39 -29.48
N ASP A 476 -10.18 -24.27 -30.27
CA ASP A 476 -9.51 -25.08 -31.31
C ASP A 476 -10.07 -24.84 -32.72
N GLN A 477 -10.95 -23.84 -32.89
CA GLN A 477 -11.53 -23.53 -34.20
C GLN A 477 -10.54 -22.85 -35.16
N ILE A 478 -10.63 -23.22 -36.44
CA ILE A 478 -9.80 -22.64 -37.50
C ILE A 478 -10.15 -21.16 -37.70
N CYS A 479 -9.25 -20.26 -37.31
CA CYS A 479 -9.30 -18.84 -37.70
C CYS A 479 -8.75 -18.68 -39.13
N ARG A 480 -9.55 -18.15 -40.08
CA ARG A 480 -9.01 -17.77 -41.39
C ARG A 480 -8.12 -16.54 -41.26
N GLU A 481 -7.15 -16.38 -42.18
CA GLU A 481 -6.08 -15.36 -42.17
C GLU A 481 -6.52 -13.92 -41.84
N SER A 482 -7.74 -13.52 -42.20
CA SER A 482 -8.28 -12.18 -41.89
C SER A 482 -8.57 -11.95 -40.39
N LEU A 483 -8.83 -13.00 -39.62
CA LEU A 483 -8.99 -12.97 -38.16
C LEU A 483 -7.63 -12.97 -37.44
N CYS A 484 -6.64 -13.69 -37.98
CA CYS A 484 -5.30 -13.79 -37.40
C CYS A 484 -4.53 -12.44 -37.45
N GLN A 485 -4.80 -11.56 -38.42
CA GLN A 485 -4.15 -10.25 -38.51
C GLN A 485 -4.51 -9.30 -37.35
N ALA A 486 -5.65 -9.50 -36.69
CA ALA A 486 -6.02 -8.75 -35.48
C ALA A 486 -5.42 -9.36 -34.20
N ALA A 487 -5.20 -10.68 -34.17
CA ALA A 487 -4.61 -11.38 -33.04
C ALA A 487 -3.07 -11.24 -32.95
N CYS A 488 -2.38 -11.02 -34.07
CA CYS A 488 -0.91 -10.97 -34.13
C CYS A 488 -0.28 -9.56 -34.02
N LYS A 489 -0.98 -8.56 -33.46
CA LYS A 489 -0.43 -7.19 -33.23
C LYS A 489 -0.07 -6.88 -31.77
N GLY A 490 -0.03 -7.89 -30.89
CA GLY A 490 0.46 -7.78 -29.51
C GLY A 490 1.87 -8.31 -29.36
#